data_AF-A0A852Z5K6-F1
#
_entry.id   AF-A0A852Z5K6-F1
#
_cell.length_a   1.000
_cell.length_b   1.000
_cell.length_c   1.000
_cell.angle_alpha   90.00
_cell.angle_beta   90.00
_cell.angle_gamma   90.00
#
_symmetry.space_group_name_H-M   'P 1'
#
loop_
_entity.id
_entity.type
_entity.pdbx_description
1 polymer ?
#
loop_
_entity_poly.entity_id
_entity_poly.type
_entity_poly.pdbx_seq_one_letter_code
_entity_poly.pdbx_strand_id
1 'polypeptide(L)'
;MSGGEPPAFQAPAAPPLLRVPVQLAQRTLRQTVRLVADLPRGSSPDVVWRDGANELLVHTGGISITCLPGLVAFGLSVTCDQLGKDATVQVPLGVGTPDAPAGLVMSSLARPVGPDVVVDVWSQALVAFVWEALVQLAQTLCAQAGVDPTKRPLVPGAVAATRDLLLIQPVVRQQLRRRQP
;
A
#
# COMPACT_ATOMS: atom_id res chain seq x y z
N MET A 1 42.06 30.94 16.92
CA MET A 1 41.28 30.27 15.87
C MET A 1 40.08 29.63 16.55
N SER A 2 38.94 30.31 16.55
CA SER A 2 37.72 29.83 17.23
C SER A 2 36.91 29.00 16.23
N GLY A 3 36.76 27.70 16.50
CA GLY A 3 35.95 26.78 15.69
C GLY A 3 34.48 27.02 15.96
N GLY A 4 33.80 27.69 15.02
CA GLY A 4 32.34 27.76 15.01
C GLY A 4 31.78 26.42 14.58
N GLU A 5 31.03 25.77 15.47
CA GLU A 5 30.22 24.59 15.13
C GLU A 5 29.26 24.95 13.99
N PRO A 6 29.21 24.18 12.89
CA PRO A 6 28.29 24.47 11.81
C PRO A 6 26.85 24.42 12.33
N PRO A 7 25.97 25.34 11.90
CA PRO A 7 24.60 25.36 12.37
C PRO A 7 23.92 24.01 12.07
N ALA A 8 23.25 23.45 13.09
CA ALA A 8 22.47 22.24 12.94
C ALA A 8 21.44 22.41 11.80
N PHE A 9 21.42 21.46 10.87
CA PHE A 9 20.39 21.41 9.83
C PHE A 9 19.03 21.24 10.49
N GLN A 10 18.27 22.32 10.63
CA GLN A 10 16.87 22.26 11.01
C GLN A 10 16.06 21.86 9.77
N ALA A 11 15.67 20.58 9.74
CA ALA A 11 14.68 20.13 8.78
C ALA A 11 13.37 20.89 9.01
N PRO A 12 12.68 21.37 7.96
CA PRO A 12 11.36 21.96 8.12
C PRO A 12 10.41 20.95 8.79
N ALA A 13 9.46 21.45 9.59
CA ALA A 13 8.45 20.62 10.22
C ALA A 13 7.74 19.77 9.16
N ALA A 14 7.71 18.46 9.37
CA ALA A 14 7.12 17.53 8.42
C ALA A 14 5.61 17.84 8.29
N PRO A 15 5.04 17.82 7.06
CA PRO A 15 3.61 18.05 6.89
C PRO A 15 2.79 17.04 7.72
N PRO A 16 1.64 17.45 8.25
CA PRO A 16 0.83 16.59 9.12
C PRO A 16 0.36 15.35 8.36
N LEU A 17 0.27 14.22 9.07
CA LEU A 17 -0.27 12.99 8.53
C LEU A 17 -1.75 13.16 8.17
N LEU A 18 -2.12 12.83 6.94
CA LEU A 18 -3.50 12.62 6.54
C LEU A 18 -4.03 11.41 7.31
N ARG A 19 -5.09 11.63 8.09
CA ARG A 19 -5.77 10.59 8.86
C ARG A 19 -6.94 10.04 8.05
N VAL A 20 -6.81 8.84 7.53
CA VAL A 20 -7.82 8.22 6.66
C VAL A 20 -8.54 7.12 7.44
N PRO A 21 -9.85 7.27 7.72
CA PRO A 21 -10.65 6.19 8.28
C PRO A 21 -10.56 4.93 7.42
N VAL A 22 -10.40 3.77 8.05
CA VAL A 22 -10.24 2.49 7.33
C VAL A 22 -11.40 2.23 6.37
N GLN A 23 -12.61 2.69 6.67
CA GLN A 23 -13.77 2.58 5.77
C GLN A 23 -13.62 3.44 4.52
N LEU A 24 -13.01 4.62 4.63
CA LEU A 24 -12.68 5.44 3.47
C LEU A 24 -11.53 4.81 2.67
N ALA A 25 -10.48 4.35 3.35
CA ALA A 25 -9.36 3.64 2.72
C ALA A 25 -9.86 2.39 1.96
N GLN A 26 -10.76 1.61 2.55
CA GLN A 26 -11.40 0.45 1.95
C GLN A 26 -12.18 0.79 0.67
N ARG A 27 -12.94 1.89 0.66
CA ARG A 27 -13.67 2.34 -0.52
C ARG A 27 -12.72 2.75 -1.64
N THR A 28 -11.68 3.52 -1.32
CA THR A 28 -10.67 3.93 -2.30
C THR A 28 -9.89 2.72 -2.82
N LEU A 29 -9.53 1.78 -1.94
CA LEU A 29 -8.83 0.54 -2.30
C LEU A 29 -9.60 -0.27 -3.35
N ARG A 30 -10.92 -0.44 -3.19
CA ARG A 30 -11.73 -1.16 -4.18
C ARG A 30 -11.73 -0.50 -5.56
N GLN A 31 -11.52 0.82 -5.63
CA GLN A 31 -11.41 1.55 -6.88
C GLN A 31 -10.01 1.41 -7.49
N THR A 32 -8.97 1.42 -6.67
CA THR A 32 -7.58 1.40 -7.12
C THR A 32 -7.03 0.00 -7.38
N VAL A 33 -7.51 -1.02 -6.67
CA VAL A 33 -7.01 -2.41 -6.79
C VAL A 33 -7.18 -2.96 -8.20
N ARG A 34 -8.18 -2.48 -8.94
CA ARG A 34 -8.38 -2.83 -10.35
C ARG A 34 -7.23 -2.36 -11.24
N LEU A 35 -6.64 -1.19 -10.94
CA LEU A 35 -5.47 -0.69 -11.67
C LEU A 35 -4.25 -1.57 -11.39
N VAL A 36 -4.08 -2.00 -10.14
CA VAL A 36 -2.98 -2.89 -9.73
C VAL A 36 -3.12 -4.28 -10.34
N ALA A 37 -4.34 -4.79 -10.47
CA ALA A 37 -4.64 -6.06 -11.12
C ALA A 37 -4.70 -5.97 -12.66
N ASP A 38 -4.42 -4.80 -13.25
CA ASP A 38 -4.55 -4.52 -14.69
C ASP A 38 -5.91 -4.92 -15.28
N LEU A 39 -6.98 -4.71 -14.51
CA LEU A 39 -8.34 -5.07 -14.91
C LEU A 39 -8.98 -3.93 -15.71
N PRO A 40 -9.50 -4.21 -16.93
CA PRO A 40 -10.23 -3.21 -17.72
C PRO A 40 -11.40 -2.59 -16.95
N ARG A 41 -11.75 -1.35 -17.27
CA ARG A 41 -12.92 -0.71 -16.65
C ARG A 41 -14.21 -1.45 -17.05
N GLY A 42 -15.07 -1.73 -16.08
CA GLY A 42 -16.35 -2.41 -16.32
C GLY A 42 -16.27 -3.93 -16.50
N SER A 43 -15.08 -4.53 -16.47
CA SER A 43 -14.92 -6.00 -16.47
C SER A 43 -15.23 -6.61 -15.09
N SER A 44 -15.29 -7.95 -15.04
CA SER A 44 -15.27 -8.69 -13.77
C SER A 44 -14.12 -8.18 -12.87
N PRO A 45 -14.34 -8.09 -11.53
CA PRO A 45 -13.28 -7.82 -10.56
C PRO A 45 -12.41 -9.07 -10.27
N ASP A 46 -12.62 -10.17 -10.97
CA ASP A 46 -11.82 -11.38 -10.78
C ASP A 46 -10.65 -11.44 -11.76
N VAL A 47 -9.50 -11.90 -11.29
CA VAL A 47 -8.31 -12.15 -12.10
C VAL A 47 -7.80 -13.56 -11.84
N VAL A 48 -7.39 -14.27 -12.89
CA VAL A 48 -6.75 -15.58 -12.76
C VAL A 48 -5.25 -15.39 -12.88
N TRP A 49 -4.52 -15.72 -11.82
CA TRP A 49 -3.06 -15.82 -11.87
C TRP A 49 -2.66 -17.22 -12.28
N ARG A 50 -1.55 -17.33 -13.04
CA ARG A 50 -1.06 -18.59 -13.59
C ARG A 50 0.43 -18.73 -13.31
N ASP A 51 0.84 -19.90 -12.84
CA ASP A 51 2.23 -20.29 -12.66
C ASP A 51 2.40 -21.76 -13.05
N GLY A 52 2.92 -21.99 -14.26
CA GLY A 52 2.95 -23.31 -14.89
C GLY A 52 1.54 -23.89 -15.05
N ALA A 53 1.27 -24.99 -14.35
CA ALA A 53 -0.04 -25.66 -14.33
C ALA A 53 -0.96 -25.16 -13.20
N ASN A 54 -0.47 -24.32 -12.30
CA ASN A 54 -1.24 -23.80 -11.18
C ASN A 54 -2.05 -22.58 -11.61
N GLU A 55 -3.31 -22.52 -11.18
CA GLU A 55 -4.18 -21.38 -11.39
C GLU A 55 -4.79 -20.93 -10.06
N LEU A 56 -4.81 -19.61 -9.83
CA LEU A 56 -5.44 -19.01 -8.66
C LEU A 56 -6.40 -17.93 -9.13
N LEU A 57 -7.69 -18.13 -8.87
CA LEU A 57 -8.69 -17.08 -9.02
C LEU A 57 -8.57 -16.13 -7.83
N VAL A 58 -8.34 -14.85 -8.09
CA VAL A 58 -8.26 -13.80 -7.08
C VAL A 58 -9.45 -12.85 -7.26
N HIS A 59 -10.29 -12.78 -6.24
CA HIS A 59 -11.49 -11.93 -6.23
C HIS A 59 -11.14 -10.53 -5.72
N THR A 60 -10.63 -9.66 -6.60
CA THR A 60 -10.12 -8.33 -6.19
C THR A 60 -11.23 -7.43 -5.62
N GLY A 61 -12.48 -7.65 -6.01
CA GLY A 61 -13.64 -6.92 -5.46
C GLY A 61 -13.89 -7.20 -3.98
N GLY A 62 -13.45 -8.37 -3.50
CA GLY A 62 -13.53 -8.81 -2.12
C GLY A 62 -12.35 -8.38 -1.25
N ILE A 63 -11.37 -7.64 -1.79
CA ILE A 63 -10.20 -7.21 -1.01
C ILE A 63 -10.64 -6.38 0.19
N SER A 64 -10.06 -6.69 1.35
CA SER A 64 -10.29 -5.97 2.60
C SER A 64 -9.01 -5.37 3.15
N ILE A 65 -9.13 -4.27 3.90
CA ILE A 65 -8.03 -3.63 4.63
C ILE A 65 -8.41 -3.43 6.09
N THR A 66 -7.50 -3.76 7.00
CA THR A 66 -7.60 -3.46 8.43
C THR A 66 -6.35 -2.75 8.89
N CYS A 67 -6.47 -1.91 9.92
CA CYS A 67 -5.37 -1.11 10.45
C CYS A 67 -5.25 -1.33 11.95
N LEU A 68 -4.02 -1.65 12.38
CA LEU A 68 -3.60 -1.73 13.77
C LEU A 68 -2.33 -0.86 13.93
N PRO A 69 -1.90 -0.54 15.17
CA PRO A 69 -0.65 0.19 15.38
C PRO A 69 0.54 -0.47 14.66
N GLY A 70 1.11 0.24 13.68
CA GLY A 70 2.27 -0.24 12.91
C GLY A 70 1.96 -1.36 11.89
N LEU A 71 0.70 -1.66 11.62
CA LEU A 71 0.31 -2.78 10.77
C LEU A 71 -0.89 -2.45 9.88
N VAL A 72 -0.77 -2.77 8.60
CA VAL A 72 -1.87 -2.82 7.65
C VAL A 72 -2.02 -4.26 7.19
N ALA A 73 -3.19 -4.87 7.42
CA ALA A 73 -3.45 -6.24 6.96
C ALA A 73 -4.50 -6.26 5.86
N PHE A 74 -4.18 -6.97 4.78
CA PHE A 74 -5.07 -7.16 3.64
C PHE A 74 -5.67 -8.56 3.66
N GLY A 75 -6.98 -8.66 3.47
CA GLY A 75 -7.66 -9.94 3.23
C GLY A 75 -8.00 -10.09 1.75
N LEU A 76 -7.47 -11.11 1.10
CA LEU A 76 -7.73 -11.46 -0.29
C LEU A 76 -8.58 -12.73 -0.36
N SER A 77 -9.73 -12.66 -1.04
CA SER A 77 -10.53 -13.86 -1.31
C SER A 77 -10.01 -14.54 -2.58
N VAL A 78 -9.75 -15.84 -2.50
CA VAL A 78 -9.13 -16.63 -3.56
C VAL A 78 -9.75 -18.02 -3.67
N THR A 79 -9.68 -18.59 -4.87
CA THR A 79 -10.20 -19.93 -5.17
C THR A 79 -9.26 -20.67 -6.11
N CYS A 80 -9.07 -21.95 -5.85
CA CYS A 80 -8.45 -22.89 -6.78
C CYS A 80 -9.15 -24.25 -6.67
N ASP A 81 -8.86 -25.14 -7.61
CA ASP A 81 -9.42 -26.50 -7.69
C ASP A 81 -9.19 -27.34 -6.42
N GLN A 82 -8.08 -27.12 -5.73
CA GLN A 82 -7.70 -27.85 -4.51
C GLN A 82 -8.42 -27.35 -3.24
N LEU A 83 -9.02 -26.16 -3.23
CA LEU A 83 -9.67 -25.60 -2.04
C LEU A 83 -11.11 -26.08 -1.83
N GLY A 84 -11.82 -26.43 -2.90
CA GLY A 84 -13.23 -26.82 -2.90
C GLY A 84 -14.24 -25.69 -2.55
N LYS A 85 -13.77 -24.54 -2.05
CA LYS A 85 -14.53 -23.31 -1.79
C LYS A 85 -13.58 -22.11 -1.72
N ASP A 86 -14.15 -20.90 -1.75
CA ASP A 86 -13.37 -19.68 -1.56
C ASP A 86 -12.69 -19.67 -0.18
N ALA A 87 -11.45 -19.19 -0.16
CA ALA A 87 -10.66 -18.99 1.05
C ALA A 87 -10.15 -17.55 1.14
N THR A 88 -9.90 -17.07 2.34
CA THR A 88 -9.26 -15.76 2.54
C THR A 88 -7.80 -15.94 2.92
N VAL A 89 -6.90 -15.28 2.19
CA VAL A 89 -5.50 -15.13 2.56
C VAL A 89 -5.28 -13.75 3.18
N GLN A 90 -4.70 -13.73 4.39
CA GLN A 90 -4.34 -12.52 5.10
C GLN A 90 -2.88 -12.19 4.86
N VAL A 91 -2.61 -11.00 4.31
CA VAL A 91 -1.27 -10.50 4.04
C VAL A 91 -0.99 -9.27 4.92
N PRO A 92 -0.31 -9.46 6.07
CA PRO A 92 0.09 -8.37 6.93
C PRO A 92 1.32 -7.63 6.37
N LEU A 93 1.25 -6.30 6.36
CA LEU A 93 2.36 -5.40 6.07
C LEU A 93 2.68 -4.55 7.31
N GLY A 94 3.93 -4.65 7.78
CA GLY A 94 4.47 -3.74 8.79
C GLY A 94 4.73 -2.36 8.18
N VAL A 95 4.25 -1.32 8.85
CA VAL A 95 4.37 0.09 8.45
C VAL A 95 4.77 0.94 9.65
N GLY A 96 4.91 2.26 9.47
CA GLY A 96 5.17 3.17 10.58
C GLY A 96 4.03 3.24 11.62
N THR A 97 4.33 3.88 12.75
CA THR A 97 3.34 4.24 13.77
C THR A 97 3.03 5.75 13.69
N PRO A 98 2.01 6.26 14.40
CA PRO A 98 1.72 7.70 14.41
C PRO A 98 2.91 8.57 14.85
N ASP A 99 3.70 8.08 15.81
CA ASP A 99 4.84 8.80 16.40
C ASP A 99 6.16 8.55 15.65
N ALA A 100 6.22 7.47 14.88
CA ALA A 100 7.35 7.12 14.03
C ALA A 100 6.84 6.67 12.66
N PRO A 101 6.34 7.61 11.83
CA PRO A 101 5.96 7.28 10.47
C PRO A 101 7.21 6.83 9.72
N ALA A 102 7.19 5.61 9.19
CA ALA A 102 8.20 5.12 8.29
C ALA A 102 7.99 5.81 6.94
N GLY A 103 9.06 6.01 6.16
CA GLY A 103 8.92 6.37 4.76
C GLY A 103 8.08 5.33 3.98
N LEU A 104 8.26 5.22 2.67
CA LEU A 104 7.65 4.12 1.90
C LEU A 104 8.38 2.77 2.13
N VAL A 105 8.92 2.57 3.33
CA VAL A 105 9.53 1.32 3.78
C VAL A 105 8.44 0.52 4.49
N MET A 106 8.16 -0.66 3.97
CA MET A 106 7.20 -1.60 4.55
C MET A 106 7.89 -2.95 4.71
N SER A 107 7.42 -3.78 5.64
CA SER A 107 7.87 -5.16 5.79
C SER A 107 6.71 -6.10 5.59
N SER A 108 6.98 -7.32 5.15
CA SER A 108 5.97 -8.36 4.97
C SER A 108 6.46 -9.67 5.58
N LEU A 109 5.52 -10.56 5.87
CA LEU A 109 5.87 -11.96 6.11
C LEU A 109 6.24 -12.61 4.78
N ALA A 110 7.28 -13.44 4.79
CA ALA A 110 7.65 -14.25 3.64
C ALA A 110 6.52 -15.22 3.23
N ARG A 111 5.73 -15.67 4.21
CA ARG A 111 4.56 -16.53 4.04
C ARG A 111 3.34 -15.86 4.68
N PRO A 112 2.33 -15.44 3.88
CA PRO A 112 1.06 -14.95 4.38
C PRO A 112 0.28 -16.03 5.16
N VAL A 113 -0.80 -15.61 5.83
CA VAL A 113 -1.66 -16.52 6.58
C VAL A 113 -2.83 -16.95 5.70
N GLY A 114 -2.89 -18.23 5.36
CA GLY A 114 -3.94 -18.81 4.51
C GLY A 114 -3.74 -20.31 4.33
N PRO A 115 -4.58 -20.98 3.51
CA PRO A 115 -4.43 -22.40 3.21
C PRO A 115 -3.06 -22.70 2.59
N ASP A 116 -2.40 -23.75 3.06
CA ASP A 116 -1.04 -24.12 2.65
C ASP A 116 -0.91 -24.26 1.13
N VAL A 117 -1.90 -24.90 0.51
CA VAL A 117 -1.99 -25.09 -0.94
C VAL A 117 -1.95 -23.79 -1.75
N VAL A 118 -2.38 -22.67 -1.17
CA VAL A 118 -2.28 -21.35 -1.80
C VAL A 118 -0.96 -20.70 -1.46
N VAL A 119 -0.62 -20.58 -0.18
CA VAL A 119 0.53 -19.77 0.23
C VAL A 119 1.86 -20.42 -0.16
N ASP A 120 1.94 -21.73 -0.31
CA ASP A 120 3.19 -22.38 -0.72
C ASP A 120 3.60 -22.07 -2.16
N VAL A 121 2.62 -21.77 -3.03
CA VAL A 121 2.86 -21.42 -4.44
C VAL A 121 2.82 -19.90 -4.64
N TRP A 122 1.87 -19.21 -4.00
CA TRP A 122 1.49 -17.85 -4.38
C TRP A 122 1.98 -16.76 -3.42
N SER A 123 2.72 -17.10 -2.35
CA SER A 123 3.16 -16.13 -1.32
C SER A 123 3.78 -14.86 -1.91
N GLN A 124 4.76 -15.00 -2.81
CA GLN A 124 5.45 -13.85 -3.39
C GLN A 124 4.51 -12.97 -4.21
N ALA A 125 3.66 -13.56 -5.05
CA ALA A 125 2.68 -12.84 -5.85
C ALA A 125 1.65 -12.09 -4.99
N LEU A 126 1.13 -12.75 -3.94
CA LEU A 126 0.18 -12.16 -3.00
C LEU A 126 0.79 -10.98 -2.24
N VAL A 127 2.03 -11.13 -1.75
CA VAL A 127 2.77 -10.06 -1.07
C VAL A 127 3.04 -8.89 -2.00
N ALA A 128 3.54 -9.15 -3.22
CA ALA A 128 3.80 -8.11 -4.21
C ALA A 128 2.52 -7.35 -4.59
N PHE A 129 1.41 -8.07 -4.76
CA PHE A 129 0.13 -7.49 -5.10
C PHE A 129 -0.39 -6.54 -4.01
N VAL A 130 -0.38 -6.96 -2.73
CA VAL A 130 -0.85 -6.09 -1.65
C VAL A 130 0.09 -4.92 -1.38
N TRP A 131 1.40 -5.10 -1.62
CA TRP A 131 2.38 -4.03 -1.54
C TRP A 131 2.04 -2.93 -2.55
N GLU A 132 1.87 -3.31 -3.81
CA GLU A 132 1.51 -2.37 -4.87
C GLU A 132 0.12 -1.75 -4.63
N ALA A 133 -0.84 -2.54 -4.12
CA ALA A 133 -2.15 -2.03 -3.73
C ALA A 133 -2.07 -0.94 -2.66
N LEU A 134 -1.22 -1.10 -1.64
CA LEU A 134 -1.02 -0.09 -0.60
C LEU A 134 -0.32 1.16 -1.15
N VAL A 135 0.71 0.98 -1.98
CA VAL A 135 1.41 2.09 -2.65
C VAL A 135 0.43 2.88 -3.52
N GLN A 136 -0.34 2.20 -4.38
CA GLN A 136 -1.30 2.84 -5.26
C GLN A 136 -2.44 3.52 -4.48
N LEU A 137 -2.93 2.90 -3.40
CA LEU A 137 -3.90 3.51 -2.49
C LEU A 137 -3.36 4.81 -1.88
N ALA A 138 -2.12 4.79 -1.38
CA ALA A 138 -1.49 5.97 -0.79
C ALA A 138 -1.31 7.10 -1.82
N GLN A 139 -0.90 6.76 -3.04
CA GLN A 139 -0.81 7.73 -4.15
C GLN A 139 -2.16 8.36 -4.47
N THR A 140 -3.22 7.57 -4.57
CA THR A 140 -4.57 8.08 -4.86
C THR A 140 -5.08 8.98 -3.74
N LEU A 141 -4.86 8.62 -2.47
CA LEU A 141 -5.27 9.44 -1.32
C LEU A 141 -4.49 10.76 -1.27
N CYS A 142 -3.18 10.76 -1.52
CA CYS A 142 -2.40 11.99 -1.62
C CYS A 142 -2.87 12.89 -2.78
N ALA A 143 -3.15 12.30 -3.95
CA ALA A 143 -3.65 13.05 -5.09
C ALA A 143 -5.01 13.71 -4.82
N GLN A 144 -5.87 13.06 -4.03
CA GLN A 144 -7.15 13.63 -3.58
C GLN A 144 -6.96 14.70 -2.50
N ALA A 145 -5.92 14.61 -1.69
CA ALA A 145 -5.63 15.57 -0.63
C ALA A 145 -5.15 16.93 -1.16
N GLY A 146 -4.56 16.99 -2.36
CA GLY A 146 -4.24 18.24 -3.01
C GLY A 146 -3.17 18.18 -4.08
N VAL A 147 -2.70 19.36 -4.45
CA VAL A 147 -1.66 19.58 -5.47
C VAL A 147 -0.53 20.45 -4.93
N ASP A 148 0.64 20.34 -5.54
CA ASP A 148 1.79 21.20 -5.30
C ASP A 148 1.64 22.59 -5.98
N PRO A 149 2.55 23.56 -5.74
CA PRO A 149 2.50 24.87 -6.39
C PRO A 149 2.56 24.84 -7.93
N THR A 150 2.99 23.73 -8.52
CA THR A 150 3.00 23.50 -9.98
C THR A 150 1.73 22.79 -10.49
N LYS A 151 0.70 22.68 -9.63
CA LYS A 151 -0.58 22.00 -9.89
C LYS A 151 -0.46 20.49 -10.15
N ARG A 152 0.61 19.85 -9.66
CA ARG A 152 0.75 18.38 -9.75
C ARG A 152 0.22 17.72 -8.47
N PRO A 153 -0.39 16.52 -8.55
CA PRO A 153 -0.86 15.81 -7.36
C PRO A 153 0.27 15.56 -6.34
N LEU A 154 -0.05 15.72 -5.06
CA LEU A 154 0.85 15.34 -3.96
C LEU A 154 1.17 13.84 -4.01
N VAL A 155 2.30 13.46 -3.42
CA VAL A 155 2.78 12.07 -3.39
C VAL A 155 2.93 11.58 -1.95
N PRO A 156 2.88 10.26 -1.69
CA PRO A 156 3.10 9.75 -0.35
C PRO A 156 4.60 9.81 -0.01
N GLY A 157 4.93 10.42 1.12
CA GLY A 157 6.28 10.43 1.70
C GLY A 157 6.49 9.35 2.75
N ALA A 158 5.41 8.99 3.45
CA ALA A 158 5.42 8.03 4.55
C ALA A 158 4.05 7.33 4.68
N VAL A 159 4.07 6.11 5.18
CA VAL A 159 2.86 5.33 5.52
C VAL A 159 2.98 4.82 6.95
N ALA A 160 1.91 4.98 7.70
CA ALA A 160 1.76 4.50 9.06
C ALA A 160 0.34 3.99 9.29
N ALA A 161 0.14 3.27 10.39
CA ALA A 161 -1.18 2.81 10.78
C ALA A 161 -1.37 2.87 12.29
N THR A 162 -2.62 3.09 12.68
CA THR A 162 -3.13 2.84 14.04
C THR A 162 -4.52 2.22 13.93
N ARG A 163 -5.14 1.91 15.07
CA ARG A 163 -6.46 1.29 15.10
C ARG A 163 -7.45 2.09 14.25
N ASP A 164 -8.01 1.44 13.24
CA ASP A 164 -9.03 1.95 12.31
C ASP A 164 -8.61 3.16 11.46
N LEU A 165 -7.32 3.52 11.44
CA LEU A 165 -6.79 4.65 10.68
C LEU A 165 -5.55 4.25 9.88
N LEU A 166 -5.62 4.50 8.57
CA LEU A 166 -4.46 4.58 7.71
C LEU A 166 -3.91 6.01 7.77
N LEU A 167 -2.61 6.15 8.01
CA LEU A 167 -1.93 7.42 8.10
C LEU A 167 -0.98 7.56 6.93
N ILE A 168 -1.09 8.65 6.18
CA ILE A 168 -0.24 8.90 5.01
C ILE A 168 0.32 10.30 5.15
N GLN A 169 1.61 10.48 4.88
CA GLN A 169 2.19 11.81 4.78
C GLN A 169 2.15 12.29 3.33
N PRO A 170 1.32 13.28 2.98
CA PRO A 170 1.38 13.90 1.66
C PRO A 170 2.58 14.83 1.61
N VAL A 171 3.39 14.72 0.56
CA VAL A 171 4.53 15.61 0.32
C VAL A 171 4.49 16.15 -1.11
N VAL A 172 5.11 17.30 -1.30
CA VAL A 172 5.32 17.87 -2.64
C VAL A 172 6.35 17.05 -3.40
N ARG A 173 6.17 16.91 -4.72
CA ARG A 173 7.20 16.28 -5.56
C ARG A 173 8.43 17.18 -5.61
N GLN A 174 9.53 16.73 -5.02
CA GLN A 174 10.80 17.44 -5.19
C GLN A 174 11.26 17.35 -6.64
N GLN A 175 11.46 18.50 -7.28
CA GLN A 175 12.17 18.55 -8.54
C GLN A 175 13.67 18.56 -8.24
N LEU A 176 14.30 17.40 -8.34
CA LEU A 176 15.76 17.34 -8.43
C LEU A 176 16.15 18.13 -9.69
N ARG A 177 16.79 19.29 -9.51
CA ARG A 177 17.30 20.07 -10.63
C ARG A 177 18.24 19.17 -11.44
N ARG A 178 17.87 18.84 -12.67
CA ARG A 178 18.79 18.18 -13.60
C ARG A 178 19.91 19.17 -13.90
N ARG A 179 21.15 18.80 -13.61
CA ARG A 179 22.32 19.52 -14.13
C ARG A 179 22.33 19.27 -15.64
N GLN A 180 22.08 20.30 -16.42
CA GLN A 180 22.22 20.24 -17.88
C GLN A 180 23.72 20.03 -18.18
N PRO A 181 24.09 19.08 -19.07
CA PRO A 181 25.48 18.83 -19.42
C PRO A 181 26.14 20.06 -20.05
#